data_AF-A0A4V1UMP8-F1
#
_entry.id   AF-A0A4V1UMP8-F1
#
_cell.length_a   1.000
_cell.length_b   1.000
_cell.length_c   1.000
_cell.angle_alpha   90.00
_cell.angle_beta   90.00
_cell.angle_gamma   90.00
#
_symmetry.space_group_name_H-M   'P 1'
#
loop_
_entity.id
_entity.type
_entity.pdbx_description
1 polymer ?
#
loop_
_entity_poly.entity_id
_entity_poly.type
_entity_poly.pdbx_seq_one_letter_code
_entity_poly.pdbx_strand_id
1 'polypeptide(L)'
;MSISELLPPDHVSPDLVRDFDIYDLPNAEKDVHAAYAAIQAQWPPIFWTPRNGGHWVLTRGEDILAVLRDPSHFSSHSTIIPPMPGERRQIPLEIDPPDHGRYRRPLAAFLSPSLVNQMDGEMRQVARAAIGALKPSGGCEFMNDFARVLPVHIFLRLVDLPLTDKDRLLAMLDDCVRASTSKVRQ
;
A
#
# COMPACT_ATOMS: atom_id res chain seq x y z
N MET A 1 26.64 3.33 4.67
CA MET A 1 26.77 3.16 6.13
C MET A 1 26.48 1.71 6.45
N SER A 2 27.22 1.19 7.43
CA SER A 2 27.43 -0.22 7.77
C SER A 2 26.16 -1.03 7.89
N ILE A 3 26.21 -2.25 7.34
CA ILE A 3 25.19 -3.27 7.45
C ILE A 3 25.06 -3.61 8.93
N SER A 4 23.96 -3.21 9.58
CA SER A 4 23.53 -3.86 10.82
C SER A 4 22.91 -5.19 10.40
N GLU A 5 23.81 -6.11 10.05
CA GLU A 5 23.54 -7.29 9.24
C GLU A 5 22.92 -8.36 10.13
N LEU A 6 21.58 -8.36 10.19
CA LEU A 6 20.87 -9.48 10.76
C LEU A 6 21.32 -10.73 10.00
N LEU A 7 22.03 -11.63 10.69
CA LEU A 7 22.53 -12.84 10.05
C LEU A 7 21.33 -13.62 9.48
N PRO A 8 21.44 -14.14 8.24
CA PRO A 8 20.38 -14.96 7.68
C PRO A 8 20.12 -16.14 8.63
N PRO A 9 18.85 -16.49 8.90
CA PRO A 9 18.51 -17.68 9.68
C PRO A 9 19.15 -18.93 9.07
N ASP A 10 19.46 -19.94 9.90
CA ASP A 10 20.15 -21.17 9.47
C ASP A 10 19.46 -21.92 8.30
N HIS A 11 18.14 -21.74 8.13
CA HIS A 11 17.36 -22.37 7.07
C HIS A 11 17.40 -21.59 5.74
N VAL A 12 18.01 -20.41 5.70
CA VAL A 12 18.15 -19.57 4.50
C VAL A 12 19.47 -19.89 3.82
N SER A 13 19.42 -20.39 2.58
CA SER A 13 20.63 -20.61 1.78
C SER A 13 21.37 -19.28 1.53
N PRO A 14 22.69 -19.21 1.74
CA PRO A 14 23.49 -18.01 1.47
C PRO A 14 23.32 -17.47 0.04
N ASP A 15 23.11 -18.35 -0.94
CA ASP A 15 22.95 -17.98 -2.36
C ASP A 15 21.66 -17.18 -2.64
N LEU A 16 20.69 -17.22 -1.71
CA LEU A 16 19.42 -16.50 -1.80
C LEU A 16 19.43 -15.15 -1.06
N VAL A 17 20.52 -14.80 -0.38
CA VAL A 17 20.59 -13.53 0.37
C VAL A 17 20.86 -12.38 -0.59
N ARG A 18 20.02 -11.33 -0.58
CA ARG A 18 20.19 -10.11 -1.39
C ARG A 18 20.07 -8.88 -0.53
N ASP A 19 20.89 -7.87 -0.83
CA ASP A 19 20.81 -6.55 -0.19
C ASP A 19 19.66 -5.74 -0.80
N PHE A 20 18.45 -5.95 -0.30
CA PHE A 20 17.22 -5.35 -0.81
C PHE A 20 16.49 -4.58 0.27
N ASP A 21 16.25 -3.29 0.03
CA ASP A 21 15.46 -2.44 0.91
C ASP A 21 14.18 -1.98 0.20
N ILE A 22 13.00 -2.40 0.68
CA ILE A 22 11.70 -2.01 0.12
C ILE A 22 11.42 -0.50 0.26
N TYR A 23 12.09 0.19 1.19
CA TYR A 23 11.90 1.62 1.45
C TYR A 23 12.95 2.51 0.82
N ASP A 24 14.04 1.92 0.32
CA ASP A 24 15.14 2.61 -0.34
C ASP A 24 15.61 1.84 -1.58
N LEU A 25 14.67 1.62 -2.50
CA LEU A 25 14.92 0.91 -3.75
C LEU A 25 15.64 1.84 -4.76
N PRO A 26 16.85 1.49 -5.25
CA PRO A 26 17.58 2.36 -6.16
C PRO A 26 16.82 2.66 -7.47
N ASN A 27 16.82 3.94 -7.87
CA ASN A 27 16.13 4.48 -9.05
C ASN A 27 14.59 4.46 -8.99
N ALA A 28 13.98 4.05 -7.86
CA ALA A 28 12.53 4.03 -7.73
C ALA A 28 11.90 5.43 -7.77
N GLU A 29 12.67 6.48 -7.44
CA GLU A 29 12.24 7.88 -7.55
C GLU A 29 12.05 8.36 -8.99
N LYS A 30 12.70 7.69 -9.96
CA LYS A 30 12.53 7.96 -11.39
C LYS A 30 11.45 7.06 -11.98
N ASP A 31 11.56 5.76 -11.72
CA ASP A 31 10.61 4.76 -12.17
C ASP A 31 10.65 3.53 -11.26
N VAL A 32 9.68 3.46 -10.34
CA VAL A 32 9.52 2.33 -9.41
C VAL A 32 9.31 0.99 -10.13
N HIS A 33 8.62 0.99 -11.27
CA HIS A 33 8.34 -0.25 -12.00
C HIS A 33 9.61 -0.76 -12.70
N ALA A 34 10.39 0.14 -13.31
CA ALA A 34 11.67 -0.23 -13.90
C ALA A 34 12.67 -0.74 -12.85
N ALA A 35 12.68 -0.14 -11.65
CA ALA A 35 13.51 -0.60 -10.55
C ALA A 35 13.18 -2.05 -10.14
N TYR A 36 11.89 -2.39 -9.98
CA TYR A 36 11.47 -3.78 -9.73
C TYR A 36 11.73 -4.71 -10.90
N ALA A 37 11.57 -4.25 -12.15
CA ALA A 37 11.87 -5.04 -13.34
C ALA A 37 13.37 -5.40 -13.44
N ALA A 38 14.25 -4.47 -13.05
CA ALA A 38 15.69 -4.73 -12.99
C ALA A 38 16.03 -5.83 -11.97
N ILE A 39 15.37 -5.84 -10.81
CA ILE A 39 15.49 -6.92 -9.82
C ILE A 39 15.03 -8.26 -10.41
N GLN A 40 13.84 -8.28 -11.02
CA GLN A 40 13.28 -9.49 -11.65
C GLN A 40 14.19 -10.08 -12.73
N ALA A 41 14.96 -9.23 -13.42
CA ALA A 41 15.88 -9.66 -14.48
C ALA A 41 17.22 -10.20 -13.95
N GLN A 42 17.67 -9.75 -12.77
CA GLN A 42 19.03 -9.99 -12.29
C GLN A 42 19.09 -10.96 -11.10
N TRP A 43 18.04 -11.04 -10.30
CA TRP A 43 18.03 -11.77 -9.04
C TRP A 43 17.14 -13.01 -9.08
N PRO A 44 17.30 -13.96 -8.14
CA PRO A 44 16.39 -15.09 -8.01
C PRO A 44 14.94 -14.62 -7.86
N PRO A 45 13.95 -15.39 -8.34
CA PRO A 45 12.53 -15.01 -8.26
C PRO A 45 12.01 -14.87 -6.82
N ILE A 46 12.61 -15.65 -5.90
CA ILE A 46 12.37 -15.62 -4.47
C ILE A 46 13.73 -15.50 -3.79
N PHE A 47 13.89 -14.50 -2.93
CA PHE A 47 15.14 -14.25 -2.20
C PHE A 47 14.85 -13.71 -0.80
N TRP A 48 15.85 -13.74 0.06
CA TRP A 48 15.77 -13.23 1.43
C TRP A 48 16.65 -11.98 1.57
N THR A 49 16.20 -10.99 2.34
CA THR A 49 16.98 -9.79 2.64
C THR A 49 17.14 -9.62 4.15
N PRO A 50 18.33 -9.20 4.65
CA PRO A 50 18.52 -8.84 6.06
C PRO A 50 17.95 -7.48 6.43
N ARG A 51 17.55 -6.66 5.44
CA ARG A 51 16.98 -5.32 5.67
C ARG A 51 15.59 -5.41 6.31
N ASN A 52 15.17 -4.33 6.97
CA ASN A 52 13.82 -4.16 7.50
C ASN A 52 13.38 -5.30 8.43
N GLY A 53 14.31 -5.83 9.24
CA GLY A 53 14.04 -6.90 10.20
C GLY A 53 14.15 -8.33 9.64
N GLY A 54 14.57 -8.50 8.38
CA GLY A 54 14.76 -9.83 7.78
C GLY A 54 13.48 -10.42 7.21
N HIS A 55 13.38 -10.58 5.88
CA HIS A 55 12.16 -11.11 5.25
C HIS A 55 12.40 -11.70 3.86
N TRP A 56 11.46 -12.54 3.43
CA TRP A 56 11.40 -13.07 2.07
C TRP A 56 10.75 -12.07 1.10
N VAL A 57 11.23 -12.07 -0.14
CA VAL A 57 10.73 -11.24 -1.23
C VAL A 57 10.42 -12.13 -2.43
N LEU A 58 9.20 -11.99 -2.95
CA LEU A 58 8.73 -12.71 -4.12
C LEU A 58 8.51 -11.70 -5.24
N THR A 59 9.04 -12.01 -6.43
CA THR A 59 9.02 -11.07 -7.56
C THR A 59 8.24 -11.56 -8.76
N ARG A 60 7.76 -12.82 -8.74
CA ARG A 60 6.95 -13.42 -9.79
C ARG A 60 5.48 -13.42 -9.38
N GLY A 61 4.61 -13.02 -10.31
CA GLY A 61 3.18 -12.95 -10.05
C GLY A 61 2.55 -14.28 -9.64
N GLU A 62 3.06 -15.40 -10.17
CA GLU A 62 2.57 -16.74 -9.82
C GLU A 62 2.87 -17.11 -8.36
N ASP A 63 4.09 -16.82 -7.88
CA ASP A 63 4.49 -17.06 -6.49
C ASP A 63 3.72 -16.14 -5.53
N ILE A 64 3.60 -14.86 -5.89
CA ILE A 64 2.81 -13.88 -5.12
C ILE A 64 1.35 -14.34 -4.99
N LEU A 65 0.73 -14.78 -6.09
CA LEU A 65 -0.64 -15.28 -6.07
C LEU A 65 -0.78 -16.59 -5.30
N ALA A 66 0.22 -17.47 -5.33
CA ALA A 66 0.23 -18.70 -4.55
C ALA A 66 0.18 -18.38 -3.05
N VAL A 67 1.04 -17.47 -2.58
CA VAL A 67 1.07 -16.98 -1.19
C VAL A 67 -0.24 -16.31 -0.81
N LEU A 68 -0.71 -15.35 -1.61
CA LEU A 68 -1.93 -14.57 -1.31
C LEU A 68 -3.22 -15.42 -1.30
N ARG A 69 -3.19 -16.63 -1.88
CA ARG A 69 -4.34 -17.55 -1.92
C ARG A 69 -4.32 -18.61 -0.82
N ASP A 70 -3.24 -18.69 -0.03
CA ASP A 70 -3.06 -19.68 1.01
C ASP A 70 -2.97 -19.04 2.41
N PRO A 71 -4.11 -18.57 2.97
CA PRO A 71 -4.14 -17.98 4.30
C PRO A 71 -3.90 -19.00 5.42
N SER A 72 -3.81 -20.31 5.10
CA SER A 72 -3.52 -21.34 6.11
C SER A 72 -2.03 -21.42 6.45
N HIS A 73 -1.17 -21.10 5.49
CA HIS A 73 0.28 -21.01 5.69
C HIS A 73 0.77 -19.56 5.76
N PHE A 74 0.11 -18.63 5.08
CA PHE A 74 0.50 -17.22 5.00
C PHE A 74 -0.57 -16.31 5.62
N SER A 75 -0.47 -16.13 6.94
CA SER A 75 -1.35 -15.26 7.70
C SER A 75 -1.19 -13.79 7.30
N SER A 76 -2.30 -13.05 7.29
CA SER A 76 -2.31 -11.59 7.09
C SER A 76 -2.11 -10.81 8.38
N HIS A 77 -1.70 -11.45 9.49
CA HIS A 77 -1.61 -10.82 10.81
C HIS A 77 -0.78 -9.52 10.81
N SER A 78 0.21 -9.41 9.93
CA SER A 78 0.90 -8.15 9.67
C SER A 78 1.06 -7.96 8.17
N THR A 79 0.76 -6.74 7.70
CA THR A 79 0.88 -6.37 6.28
C THR A 79 2.00 -5.36 6.01
N ILE A 80 2.75 -5.01 7.05
CA ILE A 80 3.84 -4.04 7.02
C ILE A 80 5.15 -4.71 7.46
N ILE A 81 6.28 -4.20 6.96
CA ILE A 81 7.60 -4.78 7.20
C ILE A 81 8.53 -3.64 7.67
N PRO A 82 9.22 -3.73 8.81
CA PRO A 82 8.97 -4.71 9.86
C PRO A 82 7.57 -4.51 10.48
N PRO A 83 6.99 -5.55 11.10
CA PRO A 83 5.76 -5.41 11.86
C PRO A 83 5.89 -4.32 12.94
N MET A 84 4.93 -3.40 13.02
CA MET A 84 4.94 -2.35 14.04
C MET A 84 4.34 -2.87 15.37
N PRO A 85 5.09 -2.88 16.48
CA PRO A 85 4.58 -3.35 17.76
C PRO A 85 3.44 -2.48 18.30
N GLY A 86 2.35 -3.11 18.76
CA GLY A 86 1.26 -2.42 19.46
C GLY A 86 0.27 -1.69 18.56
N GLU A 87 0.38 -1.80 17.24
CA GLU A 87 -0.64 -1.28 16.33
C GLU A 87 -1.95 -2.06 16.42
N ARG A 88 -3.06 -1.34 16.28
CA ARG A 88 -4.38 -1.95 16.21
C ARG A 88 -4.54 -2.60 14.84
N ARG A 89 -4.93 -3.88 14.83
CA ARG A 89 -5.19 -4.62 13.59
C ARG A 89 -6.18 -3.88 12.70
N GLN A 90 -5.83 -3.70 11.44
CA GLN A 90 -6.72 -3.13 10.42
C GLN A 90 -7.70 -4.19 9.96
N ILE A 91 -8.96 -4.12 10.39
CA ILE A 91 -9.99 -5.11 10.01
C ILE A 91 -10.69 -4.65 8.71
N PRO A 92 -10.84 -5.51 7.69
CA PRO A 92 -10.53 -6.94 7.66
C PRO A 92 -9.12 -7.29 7.15
N LEU A 93 -8.29 -6.31 6.82
CA LEU A 93 -6.97 -6.51 6.19
C LEU A 93 -6.03 -7.44 6.97
N GLU A 94 -6.02 -7.37 8.31
CA GLU A 94 -5.04 -8.02 9.19
C GLU A 94 -5.63 -9.14 10.07
N ILE A 95 -6.67 -9.80 9.56
CA ILE A 95 -7.32 -10.94 10.21
C ILE A 95 -7.49 -12.08 9.20
N ASP A 96 -7.42 -13.31 9.71
CA ASP A 96 -7.48 -14.53 8.91
C ASP A 96 -8.88 -15.18 8.97
N PRO A 97 -9.19 -16.13 8.08
CA PRO A 97 -10.36 -17.01 8.24
C PRO A 97 -10.35 -17.73 9.60
N PRO A 98 -11.54 -18.00 10.19
CA PRO A 98 -12.87 -17.74 9.64
C PRO A 98 -13.38 -16.30 9.85
N ASP A 99 -12.74 -15.51 10.71
CA ASP A 99 -13.25 -14.18 11.08
C ASP A 99 -13.14 -13.17 9.94
N HIS A 100 -12.10 -13.25 9.11
CA HIS A 100 -11.96 -12.43 7.89
C HIS A 100 -13.25 -12.38 7.07
N GLY A 101 -13.86 -13.54 6.79
CA GLY A 101 -15.07 -13.64 5.97
C GLY A 101 -16.28 -12.96 6.61
N ARG A 102 -16.36 -12.93 7.94
CA ARG A 102 -17.46 -12.28 8.68
C ARG A 102 -17.42 -10.77 8.52
N TYR A 103 -16.24 -10.16 8.62
CA TYR A 103 -16.06 -8.71 8.45
C TYR A 103 -16.05 -8.29 6.97
N ARG A 104 -15.49 -9.12 6.09
CA ARG A 104 -15.40 -8.82 4.65
C ARG A 104 -16.77 -8.80 3.96
N ARG A 105 -17.70 -9.67 4.37
CA ARG A 105 -19.03 -9.83 3.75
C ARG A 105 -19.87 -8.54 3.72
N PRO A 106 -20.11 -7.81 4.83
CA PRO A 106 -20.86 -6.56 4.77
C PRO A 106 -20.15 -5.51 3.91
N LEU A 107 -18.83 -5.37 4.04
CA LEU A 107 -18.04 -4.43 3.21
C LEU A 107 -18.13 -4.75 1.71
N ALA A 108 -18.13 -6.04 1.34
CA ALA A 108 -18.28 -6.47 -0.05
C ALA A 108 -19.63 -6.09 -0.64
N ALA A 109 -20.69 -6.11 0.17
CA ALA A 109 -22.02 -5.70 -0.27
C ALA A 109 -22.05 -4.20 -0.59
N PHE A 110 -21.49 -3.34 0.28
CA PHE A 110 -21.40 -1.90 0.07
C PHE A 110 -20.51 -1.49 -1.11
N LEU A 111 -19.49 -2.29 -1.43
CA LEU A 111 -18.56 -2.07 -2.54
C LEU A 111 -18.86 -2.98 -3.74
N SER A 112 -20.12 -3.43 -3.87
CA SER A 112 -20.52 -4.28 -4.99
C SER A 112 -20.47 -3.52 -6.33
N PRO A 113 -20.24 -4.18 -7.47
CA PRO A 113 -20.19 -3.52 -8.77
C PRO A 113 -21.44 -2.69 -9.09
N SER A 114 -22.62 -3.17 -8.67
CA SER A 114 -23.88 -2.44 -8.85
C SER A 114 -23.89 -1.10 -8.11
N LEU A 115 -23.48 -1.08 -6.83
CA LEU A 115 -23.43 0.15 -6.05
C LEU A 115 -22.36 1.10 -6.57
N VAL A 116 -21.16 0.59 -6.91
CA VAL A 116 -20.10 1.40 -7.52
C VAL A 116 -20.58 2.06 -8.81
N ASN A 117 -21.32 1.34 -9.66
CA ASN A 117 -21.88 1.88 -10.90
C ASN A 117 -22.95 2.96 -10.63
N GLN A 118 -23.75 2.83 -9.58
CA GLN A 118 -24.71 3.87 -9.19
C GLN A 118 -24.02 5.16 -8.74
N MET A 119 -22.82 5.05 -8.17
CA MET A 119 -22.02 6.20 -7.74
C MET A 119 -21.25 6.87 -8.90
N ASP A 120 -21.12 6.24 -10.07
CA ASP A 120 -20.29 6.75 -11.19
C ASP A 120 -20.63 8.19 -11.57
N GLY A 121 -21.92 8.53 -11.68
CA GLY A 121 -22.36 9.87 -12.03
C GLY A 121 -21.90 10.93 -11.03
N GLU A 122 -22.01 10.63 -9.74
CA GLU A 122 -21.57 11.50 -8.66
C GLU A 122 -20.04 11.64 -8.62
N MET A 123 -19.31 10.53 -8.75
CA MET A 123 -17.84 10.55 -8.78
C MET A 123 -17.29 11.34 -9.97
N ARG A 124 -17.95 11.26 -11.12
CA ARG A 124 -17.64 12.10 -12.29
C ARG A 124 -17.88 13.57 -12.01
N GLN A 125 -18.93 13.93 -11.28
CA GLN A 125 -19.19 15.33 -10.91
C GLN A 125 -18.09 15.85 -9.98
N VAL A 126 -17.69 15.06 -8.98
CA VAL A 126 -16.57 15.40 -8.08
C VAL A 126 -15.28 15.63 -8.86
N ALA A 127 -14.93 14.72 -9.78
CA ALA A 127 -13.75 14.86 -10.62
C ALA A 127 -13.83 16.10 -11.53
N ARG A 128 -15.00 16.34 -12.17
CA ARG A 128 -15.22 17.54 -13.01
C ARG A 128 -15.09 18.83 -12.22
N ALA A 129 -15.60 18.89 -10.99
CA ALA A 129 -15.49 20.05 -10.13
C ALA A 129 -14.03 20.32 -9.75
N ALA A 130 -13.28 19.27 -9.36
CA ALA A 130 -11.86 19.37 -9.07
C ALA A 130 -11.05 19.87 -10.29
N ILE A 131 -11.26 19.29 -11.47
CA ILE A 131 -10.62 19.76 -12.72
C ILE A 131 -11.06 21.20 -13.06
N GLY A 132 -12.34 21.51 -12.90
CA GLY A 132 -12.91 22.82 -13.19
C GLY A 132 -12.30 23.93 -12.35
N ALA A 133 -11.97 23.66 -11.08
CA ALA A 133 -11.30 24.59 -10.19
C ALA A 133 -9.84 24.89 -10.61
N LEU A 134 -9.16 23.91 -11.22
CA LEU A 134 -7.77 24.03 -11.65
C LEU A 134 -7.63 24.62 -13.06
N LYS A 135 -8.64 24.45 -13.91
CA LYS A 135 -8.64 24.87 -15.32
C LYS A 135 -8.24 26.34 -15.56
N PRO A 136 -8.71 27.34 -14.78
CA PRO A 136 -8.37 28.75 -15.02
C PRO A 136 -6.88 29.07 -14.88
N SER A 137 -6.15 28.28 -14.08
CA SER A 137 -4.72 28.47 -13.81
C SER A 137 -3.82 28.07 -14.98
N GLY A 138 -4.35 27.36 -16.00
CA GLY A 138 -3.58 26.88 -17.16
C GLY A 138 -2.59 25.75 -16.85
N GLY A 139 -2.47 25.34 -15.58
CA GLY A 139 -1.61 24.28 -15.08
C GLY A 139 -1.84 24.05 -13.59
N CYS A 140 -1.30 22.95 -13.06
CA CYS A 140 -1.37 22.60 -11.63
C CYS A 140 -0.20 21.70 -11.25
N GLU A 141 0.14 21.66 -9.95
CA GLU A 141 0.96 20.59 -9.39
C GLU A 141 0.05 19.39 -9.13
N PHE A 142 0.03 18.44 -10.06
CA PHE A 142 -1.00 17.42 -10.13
C PHE A 142 -1.13 16.58 -8.85
N MET A 143 -0.03 16.34 -8.13
CA MET A 143 -0.07 15.51 -6.92
C MET A 143 -0.85 16.19 -5.79
N ASN A 144 -0.49 17.43 -5.46
CA ASN A 144 -1.11 18.20 -4.38
C ASN A 144 -2.48 18.77 -4.79
N ASP A 145 -2.62 19.18 -6.04
CA ASP A 145 -3.83 19.90 -6.48
C ASP A 145 -4.96 18.95 -6.89
N PHE A 146 -4.64 17.71 -7.29
CA PHE A 146 -5.65 16.76 -7.78
C PHE A 146 -5.54 15.34 -7.20
N ALA A 147 -4.40 14.67 -7.36
CA ALA A 147 -4.26 13.24 -7.09
C ALA A 147 -4.51 12.88 -5.61
N ARG A 148 -4.05 13.72 -4.68
CA ARG A 148 -4.28 13.53 -3.25
C ARG A 148 -5.68 13.97 -2.81
N VAL A 149 -6.25 14.96 -3.50
CA VAL A 149 -7.54 15.59 -3.14
C VAL A 149 -8.73 14.72 -3.56
N LEU A 150 -8.70 14.20 -4.79
CA LEU A 150 -9.83 13.49 -5.37
C LEU A 150 -10.25 12.26 -4.54
N PRO A 151 -9.35 11.35 -4.10
CA PRO A 151 -9.74 10.20 -3.27
C PRO A 151 -10.39 10.60 -1.95
N VAL A 152 -9.95 11.70 -1.31
CA VAL A 152 -10.55 12.20 -0.07
C VAL A 152 -11.96 12.71 -0.30
N HIS A 153 -12.19 13.44 -1.40
CA HIS A 153 -13.55 13.85 -1.77
C HIS A 153 -14.46 12.64 -2.03
N ILE A 154 -13.99 11.67 -2.80
CA ILE A 154 -14.74 10.44 -3.10
C ILE A 154 -15.08 9.71 -1.81
N PHE A 155 -14.13 9.58 -0.89
CA PHE A 155 -14.35 8.95 0.40
C PHE A 155 -15.41 9.67 1.23
N LEU A 156 -15.30 11.00 1.39
CA LEU A 156 -16.29 11.80 2.12
C LEU A 156 -17.70 11.63 1.56
N ARG A 157 -17.86 11.56 0.23
CA ARG A 157 -19.15 11.29 -0.41
C ARG A 157 -19.64 9.86 -0.15
N LEU A 158 -18.75 8.87 -0.24
CA LEU A 158 -19.07 7.46 0.04
C LEU A 158 -19.58 7.24 1.46
N VAL A 159 -19.08 8.00 2.44
CA VAL A 159 -19.49 7.90 3.85
C VAL A 159 -20.48 9.01 4.29
N ASP A 160 -21.03 9.76 3.34
CA ASP A 160 -21.99 10.86 3.58
C ASP A 160 -21.51 11.90 4.61
N LEU A 161 -20.23 12.29 4.52
CA LEU A 161 -19.61 13.32 5.36
C LEU A 161 -19.43 14.64 4.59
N PRO A 162 -19.41 15.78 5.30
CA PRO A 162 -19.29 17.09 4.67
C PRO A 162 -17.89 17.30 4.06
N LEU A 163 -17.84 17.92 2.88
CA LEU A 163 -16.57 18.24 2.19
C LEU A 163 -15.67 19.21 2.97
N THR A 164 -16.22 19.94 3.94
CA THR A 164 -15.44 20.81 4.83
C THR A 164 -14.43 20.05 5.68
N ASP A 165 -14.61 18.74 5.87
CA ASP A 165 -13.69 17.89 6.63
C ASP A 165 -12.47 17.44 5.81
N LYS A 166 -12.42 17.76 4.52
CA LYS A 166 -11.35 17.35 3.60
C LYS A 166 -9.96 17.72 4.10
N ASP A 167 -9.73 18.97 4.49
CA ASP A 167 -8.39 19.42 4.91
C ASP A 167 -7.93 18.71 6.20
N ARG A 168 -8.88 18.43 7.11
CA ARG A 168 -8.62 17.63 8.31
C ARG A 168 -8.22 16.20 7.95
N LEU A 169 -8.94 15.56 7.04
CA LEU A 169 -8.61 14.19 6.60
C LEU A 169 -7.28 14.13 5.84
N LEU A 170 -6.97 15.13 5.01
CA LEU A 170 -5.68 15.21 4.31
C LEU A 170 -4.50 15.31 5.28
N ALA A 171 -4.63 16.11 6.35
CA ALA A 171 -3.63 16.19 7.40
C ALA A 171 -3.43 14.84 8.10
N MET A 172 -4.53 14.16 8.46
CA MET A 172 -4.46 12.83 9.07
C MET A 172 -3.82 11.78 8.16
N LEU A 173 -4.11 11.82 6.85
CA LEU A 173 -3.50 10.93 5.86
C LEU A 173 -1.99 11.17 5.73
N ASP A 174 -1.55 12.42 5.77
CA ASP A 174 -0.13 12.77 5.73
C ASP A 174 0.61 12.22 6.94
N ASP A 175 0.00 12.30 8.12
CA ASP A 175 0.56 11.69 9.32
C ASP A 175 0.63 10.17 9.18
N CYS A 176 -0.42 9.49 8.70
CA CYS A 176 -0.41 8.03 8.54
C CYS A 176 0.63 7.55 7.52
N VAL A 177 0.72 8.19 6.35
CA VAL A 177 1.61 7.76 5.26
C VAL A 177 3.06 8.17 5.52
N ARG A 178 3.31 9.39 6.04
CA ARG A 178 4.66 9.88 6.29
C ARG A 178 5.25 9.42 7.64
N ALA A 179 4.45 9.21 8.68
CA ALA A 179 4.97 8.68 9.95
C ALA A 179 5.55 7.27 9.78
N SER A 180 5.00 6.47 8.85
CA SER A 180 5.58 5.18 8.47
C SER A 180 6.97 5.35 7.84
N THR A 181 7.15 6.32 6.94
CA THR A 181 8.47 6.58 6.31
C THR A 181 9.53 7.16 7.25
N SER A 182 9.15 7.90 8.30
CA SER A 182 10.12 8.51 9.23
C SER A 182 10.59 7.56 10.32
N LYS A 183 9.74 6.64 10.80
CA LYS A 183 10.10 5.70 11.87
C LYS A 183 10.82 4.45 11.35
N VAL A 184 10.66 4.11 10.08
CA VAL A 184 11.32 2.97 9.44
C VAL A 184 12.76 3.31 8.96
N ARG A 185 13.09 4.61 8.86
CA ARG A 185 14.43 5.09 8.47
C ARG A 185 15.40 5.30 9.65
N GLN A 186 15.02 4.95 10.88
CA GLN A 186 15.90 5.03 12.06
C GLN A 186 16.40 3.64 12.49
#